data_AF-A0A3A9GRF0-F1
#
_entry.id   AF-A0A3A9GRF0-F1
#
_cell.length_a   1.000
_cell.length_b   1.000
_cell.length_c   1.000
_cell.angle_alpha   90.00
_cell.angle_beta   90.00
_cell.angle_gamma   90.00
#
_symmetry.space_group_name_H-M   'P 1'
#
loop_
_entity.id
_entity.type
_entity.pdbx_description
1 polymer ?
#
loop_
_entity_poly.entity_id
_entity_poly.type
_entity_poly.pdbx_seq_one_letter_code
_entity_poly.pdbx_strand_id
1 'polypeptide(L)'
;MGKLNVDGTEIQVLQIEEDDYISLTDMVRKIDNGPALIEKWLRNKNTIEFLGIWEEMYNADFNAAAYEEIMLEAGLNRFIMSVKQWVSRTNSKGIVAKAGRYGGTYAYKDIAFEFASWVSPQFKLYLIKEFERLKKEEQALLGWSAKRELAKINYRIHTDAIKVNLIPPELTPQQTSVIYASEADVLNMALFGMTAKQWRDKNPDKKGNIRDYASINELICLSNMENINAVLIEDGLNQKERLIKLNKIAIHQMSILEEQTTKILK
;
A
#
# COMPACT_ATOMS: atom_id res chain seq x y z
N MET A 1 -12.78 0.89 0.13
CA MET A 1 -13.61 -0.19 0.70
C MET A 1 -13.31 -1.44 -0.10
N GLY A 2 -12.54 -2.36 0.48
CA GLY A 2 -12.13 -3.58 -0.19
C GLY A 2 -13.28 -4.59 -0.24
N LYS A 3 -13.24 -5.48 -1.23
CA LYS A 3 -14.06 -6.69 -1.25
C LYS A 3 -13.16 -7.89 -1.45
N LEU A 4 -13.47 -8.97 -0.75
CA LEU A 4 -12.85 -10.28 -0.96
C LEU A 4 -13.83 -11.14 -1.75
N ASN A 5 -13.34 -11.92 -2.71
CA ASN A 5 -14.15 -12.95 -3.35
C ASN A 5 -13.68 -14.33 -2.88
N VAL A 6 -14.41 -14.91 -1.94
CA VAL A 6 -14.07 -16.20 -1.32
C VAL A 6 -15.05 -17.23 -1.81
N ASP A 7 -14.59 -18.13 -2.68
CA ASP A 7 -15.39 -19.21 -3.27
C ASP A 7 -16.71 -18.70 -3.89
N GLY A 8 -16.61 -17.64 -4.70
CA GLY A 8 -17.74 -16.98 -5.34
C GLY A 8 -18.63 -16.17 -4.39
N THR A 9 -18.22 -15.97 -3.15
CA THR A 9 -18.93 -15.15 -2.15
C THR A 9 -18.21 -13.82 -1.97
N GLU A 10 -18.90 -12.73 -2.32
CA GLU A 10 -18.40 -11.38 -2.06
C GLU A 10 -18.52 -11.04 -0.57
N ILE A 11 -17.39 -10.74 0.07
CA ILE A 11 -17.28 -10.37 1.48
C ILE A 11 -16.74 -8.95 1.57
N GLN A 12 -17.47 -8.07 2.26
CA GLN A 12 -17.04 -6.69 2.48
C GLN A 12 -15.89 -6.61 3.48
N VAL A 13 -14.93 -5.73 3.16
CA VAL A 13 -13.88 -5.29 4.08
C VAL A 13 -14.06 -3.80 4.35
N LEU A 14 -14.26 -3.49 5.62
CA LEU A 14 -14.33 -2.14 6.14
C LEU A 14 -12.98 -1.76 6.74
N GLN A 15 -12.53 -0.56 6.42
CA GLN A 15 -11.43 0.05 7.16
C GLN A 15 -12.04 0.84 8.32
N ILE A 16 -11.71 0.48 9.55
CA ILE A 16 -12.07 1.22 10.76
C ILE A 16 -10.76 1.68 11.36
N GLU A 17 -10.56 3.00 11.40
CA GLU A 17 -9.25 3.60 11.69
C GLU A 17 -8.19 3.10 10.69
N GLU A 18 -7.16 2.40 11.17
CA GLU A 18 -6.08 1.85 10.33
C GLU A 18 -6.25 0.35 10.04
N ASP A 19 -7.27 -0.29 10.59
CA ASP A 19 -7.42 -1.74 10.60
C ASP A 19 -8.55 -2.25 9.69
N ASP A 20 -8.36 -3.47 9.18
CA ASP A 20 -9.35 -4.16 8.34
C ASP A 20 -10.32 -5.01 9.16
N TYR A 21 -11.60 -4.74 8.93
CA TYR A 21 -12.72 -5.47 9.49
C TYR A 21 -13.48 -6.21 8.40
N ILE A 22 -13.57 -7.52 8.54
CA ILE A 22 -14.17 -8.41 7.54
C ILE A 22 -15.60 -8.74 7.95
N SER A 23 -16.55 -8.67 7.01
CA SER A 23 -17.96 -8.95 7.27
C SER A 23 -18.20 -10.43 7.58
N LEU A 24 -18.50 -10.75 8.84
CA LEU A 24 -18.90 -12.10 9.25
C LEU A 24 -20.28 -12.46 8.67
N THR A 25 -21.16 -11.46 8.54
CA THR A 25 -22.49 -11.64 7.96
C THR A 25 -22.41 -12.07 6.49
N ASP A 26 -21.44 -11.56 5.74
CA ASP A 26 -21.26 -11.93 4.33
C ASP A 26 -20.73 -13.36 4.19
N MET A 27 -19.84 -13.80 5.09
CA MET A 27 -19.29 -15.16 5.08
C MET A 27 -20.37 -16.23 5.13
N VAL A 28 -21.45 -15.98 5.88
CA VAL A 28 -22.54 -16.94 6.09
C VAL A 28 -23.79 -16.63 5.26
N ARG A 29 -23.75 -15.63 4.38
CA ARG A 29 -24.95 -15.15 3.66
C ARG A 29 -25.61 -16.22 2.78
N LYS A 30 -24.82 -17.14 2.21
CA LYS A 30 -25.31 -18.24 1.36
C LYS A 30 -25.75 -19.47 2.15
N ILE A 31 -25.54 -19.47 3.47
CA ILE A 31 -25.92 -20.58 4.35
C ILE A 31 -27.35 -20.33 4.84
N ASP A 32 -28.19 -21.36 4.81
CA ASP A 32 -29.55 -21.27 5.34
C ASP A 32 -29.52 -20.93 6.84
N ASN A 33 -30.28 -19.91 7.23
CA ASN A 33 -30.24 -19.28 8.55
C ASN A 33 -28.81 -18.87 9.01
N GLY A 34 -27.95 -18.48 8.07
CA GLY A 34 -26.54 -18.13 8.32
C GLY A 34 -26.29 -17.12 9.44
N PRO A 35 -27.05 -16.01 9.58
CA PRO A 35 -26.85 -15.05 10.67
C PRO A 35 -26.92 -15.68 12.07
N ALA A 36 -27.72 -16.73 12.25
CA ALA A 36 -27.78 -17.46 13.53
C ALA A 36 -26.48 -18.21 13.86
N LEU A 37 -25.59 -18.46 12.89
CA LEU A 37 -24.28 -19.07 13.15
C LEU A 37 -23.36 -18.15 13.94
N ILE A 38 -23.45 -16.83 13.74
CA ILE A 38 -22.63 -15.85 14.49
C ILE A 38 -23.03 -15.89 15.97
N GLU A 39 -24.33 -15.92 16.25
CA GLU A 39 -24.88 -16.02 17.61
C GLU A 39 -24.54 -17.39 18.25
N LYS A 40 -24.63 -18.48 17.49
CA LYS A 40 -24.21 -19.82 17.96
C LYS A 40 -22.72 -19.89 18.27
N TRP A 41 -21.89 -19.22 17.47
CA TRP A 41 -20.46 -19.13 17.70
C TRP A 41 -20.15 -18.37 18.99
N LEU A 42 -20.80 -17.22 19.22
CA LEU A 42 -20.66 -16.45 20.47
C LEU A 42 -21.19 -17.17 21.73
N ARG A 43 -21.98 -18.24 21.59
CA ARG A 43 -22.39 -19.08 22.72
C ARG A 43 -21.28 -20.01 23.22
N ASN A 44 -20.27 -20.29 22.39
CA ASN A 44 -19.20 -21.21 22.73
C ASN A 44 -18.22 -20.56 23.72
N LYS A 45 -17.91 -21.26 24.82
CA LYS A 45 -16.97 -20.78 25.83
C LYS A 45 -15.57 -20.53 25.24
N ASN A 46 -15.09 -21.40 24.36
CA ASN A 46 -13.78 -21.22 23.72
C ASN A 46 -13.76 -19.98 22.83
N THR A 47 -14.88 -19.64 22.19
CA THR A 47 -15.01 -18.41 21.41
C THR A 47 -14.96 -17.19 22.31
N ILE A 48 -15.71 -17.18 23.41
CA ILE A 48 -15.68 -16.07 24.37
C ILE A 48 -14.27 -15.89 24.97
N GLU A 49 -13.60 -16.98 25.32
CA GLU A 49 -12.22 -16.97 25.81
C GLU A 49 -11.26 -16.38 24.77
N PHE A 50 -11.34 -16.86 23.52
CA PHE A 50 -10.51 -16.35 22.42
C PHE A 50 -10.74 -14.84 22.19
N LEU A 51 -11.99 -14.39 22.18
CA LEU A 51 -12.32 -12.98 22.02
C LEU A 51 -11.80 -12.14 23.19
N GLY A 52 -11.95 -12.62 24.43
CA GLY A 52 -11.44 -11.94 25.61
C GLY A 52 -9.93 -11.76 25.57
N ILE A 53 -9.18 -12.82 25.26
CA ILE A 53 -7.72 -12.77 25.12
C ILE A 53 -7.31 -11.77 24.02
N TRP A 54 -7.98 -11.81 22.87
CA TRP A 54 -7.68 -10.86 21.79
C TRP A 54 -7.92 -9.42 22.24
N GLU A 55 -9.03 -9.14 22.93
CA GLU A 55 -9.33 -7.80 23.43
C GLU A 55 -8.35 -7.34 24.51
N GLU A 56 -7.94 -8.21 25.45
CA GLU A 56 -6.91 -7.87 26.44
C GLU A 56 -5.57 -7.50 25.80
N MET A 57 -5.22 -8.14 24.68
CA MET A 57 -3.98 -7.87 23.95
C MET A 57 -4.01 -6.56 23.15
N TYR A 58 -5.16 -6.20 22.58
CA TYR A 58 -5.26 -5.17 21.54
C TYR A 58 -6.21 -4.01 21.85
N ASN A 59 -6.98 -4.08 22.92
CA ASN A 59 -7.97 -3.07 23.29
C ASN A 59 -7.72 -2.54 24.71
N ALA A 60 -7.06 -1.39 24.79
CA ALA A 60 -6.77 -0.71 26.05
C ALA A 60 -8.04 -0.30 26.84
N ASP A 61 -9.19 -0.15 26.16
CA ASP A 61 -10.44 0.26 26.76
C ASP A 61 -11.36 -0.95 27.10
N PHE A 62 -10.82 -2.17 27.04
CA PHE A 62 -11.57 -3.40 27.28
C PHE A 62 -12.03 -3.50 28.74
N ASN A 63 -13.32 -3.80 28.93
CA ASN A 63 -13.89 -3.98 30.26
C ASN A 63 -13.68 -5.44 30.75
N ALA A 64 -12.52 -5.69 31.35
CA ALA A 64 -12.11 -7.00 31.87
C ALA A 64 -13.07 -7.53 32.95
N ALA A 65 -13.61 -6.67 33.82
CA ALA A 65 -14.55 -7.10 34.87
C ALA A 65 -15.86 -7.64 34.28
N ALA A 66 -16.43 -6.96 33.28
CA ALA A 66 -17.61 -7.47 32.58
C ALA A 66 -17.32 -8.75 31.79
N TYR A 67 -16.11 -8.89 31.25
CA TYR A 67 -15.67 -10.11 30.59
C TYR A 67 -15.57 -11.31 31.56
N GLU A 68 -15.00 -11.12 32.76
CA GLU A 68 -14.93 -12.17 33.79
C GLU A 68 -16.33 -12.69 34.16
N GLU A 69 -17.31 -11.79 34.34
CA GLU A 69 -18.71 -12.17 34.57
C GLU A 69 -19.29 -13.00 33.41
N ILE A 70 -19.05 -12.57 32.17
CA ILE A 70 -19.49 -13.30 30.98
C ILE A 70 -18.85 -14.69 30.94
N MET A 71 -17.56 -14.82 31.29
CA MET A 71 -16.84 -16.08 31.30
C MET A 71 -17.36 -17.09 32.32
N LEU A 72 -17.90 -16.63 33.45
CA LEU A 72 -18.56 -17.50 34.44
C LEU A 72 -19.87 -18.09 33.91
N GLU A 73 -20.58 -17.35 33.05
CA GLU A 73 -21.82 -17.81 32.44
C GLU A 73 -21.59 -18.63 31.16
N ALA A 74 -20.49 -18.37 30.46
CA ALA A 74 -20.15 -18.99 29.18
C ALA A 74 -20.07 -20.52 29.29
N GLY A 75 -20.71 -21.22 28.34
CA GLY A 75 -20.82 -22.67 28.31
C GLY A 75 -22.01 -23.25 29.07
N LEU A 76 -22.74 -22.46 29.85
CA LEU A 76 -24.02 -22.89 30.42
C LEU A 76 -25.08 -23.03 29.33
N ASN A 77 -25.98 -24.01 29.46
CA ASN A 77 -27.05 -24.21 28.48
C ASN A 77 -27.97 -23.00 28.31
N ARG A 78 -28.14 -22.19 29.36
CA ARG A 78 -28.95 -20.96 29.32
C ARG A 78 -28.20 -19.73 28.79
N PHE A 79 -26.90 -19.84 28.55
CA PHE A 79 -26.09 -18.73 28.08
C PHE A 79 -26.48 -18.35 26.66
N ILE A 80 -26.74 -17.06 26.47
CA ILE A 80 -27.07 -16.41 25.20
C ILE A 80 -26.26 -15.12 25.14
N MET A 81 -25.53 -14.92 24.05
CA MET A 81 -24.73 -13.72 23.82
C MET A 81 -24.87 -13.29 22.37
N SER A 82 -25.40 -12.08 22.17
CA SER A 82 -25.37 -11.43 20.87
C SER A 82 -24.17 -10.53 20.70
N VAL A 83 -23.80 -10.28 19.45
CA VAL A 83 -22.71 -9.35 19.11
C VAL A 83 -22.93 -7.98 19.77
N LYS A 84 -24.16 -7.46 19.74
CA LYS A 84 -24.48 -6.17 20.33
C LYS A 84 -24.27 -6.18 21.85
N GLN A 85 -24.69 -7.25 22.51
CA GLN A 85 -24.50 -7.40 23.95
C GLN A 85 -23.01 -7.49 24.30
N TRP A 86 -22.25 -8.31 23.59
CA TRP A 86 -20.80 -8.42 23.74
C TRP A 86 -20.15 -7.03 23.66
N VAL A 87 -20.35 -6.34 22.53
CA VAL A 87 -19.79 -4.99 22.29
C VAL A 87 -20.17 -4.01 23.39
N SER A 88 -21.44 -3.96 23.78
CA SER A 88 -21.91 -3.01 24.80
C SER A 88 -21.39 -3.28 26.20
N ARG A 89 -21.17 -4.56 26.56
CA ARG A 89 -20.74 -4.96 27.92
C ARG A 89 -19.24 -4.85 28.07
N THR A 90 -18.49 -5.26 27.05
CA THR A 90 -17.03 -5.39 27.14
C THR A 90 -16.27 -4.23 26.50
N ASN A 91 -16.97 -3.31 25.82
CA ASN A 91 -16.35 -2.27 25.00
C ASN A 91 -15.44 -2.85 23.90
N SER A 92 -15.89 -3.97 23.30
CA SER A 92 -15.15 -4.71 22.27
C SER A 92 -14.78 -3.82 21.09
N LYS A 93 -13.52 -3.90 20.67
CA LYS A 93 -13.05 -3.34 19.40
C LYS A 93 -12.98 -4.42 18.32
N GLY A 94 -12.64 -5.66 18.69
CA GLY A 94 -12.38 -6.77 17.78
C GLY A 94 -13.62 -7.25 17.01
N ILE A 95 -14.82 -7.07 17.54
CA ILE A 95 -16.08 -7.29 16.80
C ILE A 95 -16.93 -6.03 16.88
N VAL A 96 -17.57 -5.66 15.77
CA VAL A 96 -18.47 -4.52 15.69
C VAL A 96 -19.77 -4.88 14.98
N ALA A 97 -20.88 -4.29 15.43
CA ALA A 97 -22.17 -4.38 14.76
C ALA A 97 -22.53 -3.02 14.15
N LYS A 98 -22.78 -2.99 12.84
CA LYS A 98 -23.25 -1.78 12.13
C LYS A 98 -24.69 -1.93 11.68
N ALA A 99 -25.43 -0.82 11.69
CA ALA A 99 -26.78 -0.72 11.13
C ALA A 99 -26.77 0.03 9.78
N GLY A 100 -27.80 -0.15 8.96
CA GLY A 100 -28.00 0.59 7.70
C GLY A 100 -27.61 -0.20 6.44
N ARG A 101 -27.36 0.53 5.33
CA ARG A 101 -27.11 -0.05 3.99
C ARG A 101 -25.90 -0.97 3.89
N TYR A 102 -24.93 -0.81 4.80
CA TYR A 102 -23.76 -1.67 4.98
C TYR A 102 -23.77 -2.33 6.37
N GLY A 103 -24.97 -2.53 6.92
CA GLY A 103 -25.17 -3.15 8.22
C GLY A 103 -24.78 -4.62 8.22
N GLY A 104 -24.42 -5.11 9.40
CA GLY A 104 -23.89 -6.44 9.59
C GLY A 104 -22.92 -6.50 10.77
N THR A 105 -22.43 -7.70 11.03
CA THR A 105 -21.37 -7.95 11.99
C THR A 105 -20.05 -8.01 11.25
N TYR A 106 -19.08 -7.24 11.72
CA TYR A 106 -17.72 -7.24 11.21
C TYR A 106 -16.76 -7.57 12.34
N ALA A 107 -15.65 -8.21 12.02
CA ALA A 107 -14.62 -8.48 12.99
C ALA A 107 -13.24 -8.19 12.43
N TYR A 108 -12.30 -7.89 13.32
CA TYR A 108 -10.89 -7.80 13.00
C TYR A 108 -10.43 -9.07 12.28
N LYS A 109 -9.46 -8.96 11.37
CA LYS A 109 -9.00 -10.06 10.50
C LYS A 109 -8.75 -11.39 11.25
N ASP A 110 -8.09 -11.36 12.42
CA ASP A 110 -7.76 -12.57 13.19
C ASP A 110 -9.02 -13.27 13.70
N ILE A 111 -9.94 -12.47 14.25
CA ILE A 111 -11.24 -12.94 14.74
C ILE A 111 -12.12 -13.44 13.58
N ALA A 112 -12.06 -12.77 12.44
CA ALA A 112 -12.77 -13.18 11.24
C ALA A 112 -12.22 -14.51 10.68
N PHE A 113 -10.90 -14.74 10.73
CA PHE A 113 -10.31 -16.04 10.38
C PHE A 113 -10.70 -17.13 11.37
N GLU A 114 -10.83 -16.82 12.65
CA GLU A 114 -11.32 -17.78 13.65
C GLU A 114 -12.79 -18.15 13.39
N PHE A 115 -13.65 -17.17 13.14
CA PHE A 115 -15.02 -17.44 12.73
C PHE A 115 -15.11 -18.25 11.44
N ALA A 116 -14.28 -17.93 10.44
CA ALA A 116 -14.21 -18.71 9.20
C ALA A 116 -13.83 -20.17 9.47
N SER A 117 -12.95 -20.43 10.44
CA SER A 117 -12.58 -21.79 10.88
C SER A 117 -13.78 -22.54 11.45
N TRP A 118 -14.57 -21.86 12.27
CA TRP A 118 -15.80 -22.39 12.85
C TRP A 118 -16.86 -22.72 11.78
N VAL A 119 -16.97 -21.88 10.75
CA VAL A 119 -17.88 -22.11 9.63
C VAL A 119 -17.42 -23.28 8.77
N SER A 120 -16.16 -23.27 8.32
CA SER A 120 -15.56 -24.34 7.53
C SER A 120 -14.03 -24.18 7.40
N PRO A 121 -13.23 -25.22 7.70
CA PRO A 121 -11.78 -25.18 7.47
C PRO A 121 -11.40 -24.84 6.02
N GLN A 122 -12.17 -25.35 5.05
CA GLN A 122 -11.97 -25.04 3.63
C GLN A 122 -12.20 -23.55 3.36
N PHE A 123 -13.27 -22.98 3.91
CA PHE A 123 -13.58 -21.57 3.74
C PHE A 123 -12.50 -20.67 4.36
N LYS A 124 -11.97 -21.02 5.54
CA LYS A 124 -10.82 -20.33 6.16
C LYS A 124 -9.63 -20.25 5.22
N LEU A 125 -9.24 -21.36 4.59
CA LEU A 125 -8.09 -21.40 3.68
C LEU A 125 -8.28 -20.49 2.46
N TYR A 126 -9.48 -20.47 1.87
CA TYR A 126 -9.78 -19.55 0.77
C TYR A 126 -9.76 -18.09 1.23
N LEU A 127 -10.32 -17.79 2.40
CA LEU A 127 -10.34 -16.44 2.95
C LEU A 127 -8.92 -15.92 3.22
N ILE A 128 -8.03 -16.73 3.80
CA ILE A 128 -6.63 -16.37 4.02
C ILE A 128 -5.95 -16.04 2.67
N LYS A 129 -6.06 -16.95 1.69
CA LYS A 129 -5.46 -16.77 0.37
C LYS A 129 -5.93 -15.48 -0.31
N GLU A 130 -7.22 -15.21 -0.25
CA GLU A 130 -7.82 -14.03 -0.87
C GLU A 130 -7.45 -12.73 -0.14
N PHE A 131 -7.38 -12.76 1.19
CA PHE A 131 -6.93 -11.63 2.00
C PHE A 131 -5.46 -11.29 1.72
N GLU A 132 -4.58 -12.29 1.62
CA GLU A 132 -3.19 -12.10 1.21
C GLU A 132 -3.06 -11.51 -0.19
N ARG A 133 -3.90 -11.96 -1.15
CA ARG A 133 -3.94 -11.39 -2.50
C ARG A 133 -4.30 -9.90 -2.46
N LEU A 134 -5.35 -9.54 -1.72
CA LEU A 134 -5.79 -8.15 -1.57
C LEU A 134 -4.66 -7.29 -0.99
N LYS A 135 -3.98 -7.76 0.07
CA LYS A 135 -2.88 -7.01 0.70
C LYS A 135 -1.69 -6.80 -0.21
N LYS A 136 -1.34 -7.80 -1.04
CA LYS A 136 -0.28 -7.66 -2.05
C LYS A 136 -0.63 -6.60 -3.10
N GLU A 137 -1.88 -6.54 -3.52
CA GLU A 137 -2.36 -5.54 -4.47
C GLU A 137 -2.35 -4.12 -3.88
N GLU A 138 -2.80 -3.98 -2.62
CA GLU A 138 -2.74 -2.70 -1.90
C GLU A 138 -1.29 -2.22 -1.73
N GLN A 139 -0.38 -3.10 -1.33
CA GLN A 139 1.05 -2.76 -1.18
C GLN A 139 1.68 -2.36 -2.52
N ALA A 140 1.35 -3.06 -3.62
CA ALA A 140 1.82 -2.72 -4.95
C ALA A 140 1.32 -1.34 -5.40
N LEU A 141 0.05 -1.02 -5.13
CA LEU A 141 -0.55 0.28 -5.41
C LEU A 141 0.11 1.40 -4.61
N LEU A 142 0.36 1.20 -3.30
CA LEU A 142 1.06 2.15 -2.45
C LEU A 142 2.50 2.40 -2.93
N GLY A 143 3.22 1.33 -3.27
CA GLY A 143 4.56 1.44 -3.83
C GLY A 143 4.56 2.22 -5.16
N TRP A 144 3.54 2.01 -5.99
CA TRP A 144 3.38 2.72 -7.26
C TRP A 144 3.02 4.21 -7.06
N SER A 145 2.11 4.54 -6.15
CA SER A 145 1.75 5.92 -5.85
C SER A 145 2.91 6.70 -5.23
N ALA A 146 3.63 6.08 -4.27
CA ALA A 146 4.80 6.68 -3.66
C ALA A 146 5.90 6.98 -4.69
N LYS A 147 6.18 6.03 -5.60
CA LYS A 147 7.15 6.23 -6.69
C LYS A 147 6.76 7.40 -7.60
N ARG A 148 5.47 7.53 -7.93
CA ARG A 148 4.97 8.63 -8.78
C ARG A 148 5.08 9.99 -8.08
N GLU A 149 4.72 10.08 -6.80
CA GLU A 149 4.81 11.34 -6.06
C GLU A 149 6.27 11.76 -5.85
N LEU A 150 7.17 10.82 -5.53
CA LEU A 150 8.61 11.10 -5.46
C LEU A 150 9.17 11.62 -6.78
N ALA A 151 8.81 11.01 -7.91
CA ALA A 151 9.23 11.49 -9.23
C ALA A 151 8.75 12.92 -9.53
N LYS A 152 7.50 13.26 -9.17
CA LYS A 152 6.96 14.63 -9.35
C LYS A 152 7.69 15.65 -8.48
N ILE A 153 7.98 15.30 -7.23
CA ILE A 153 8.71 16.16 -6.30
C ILE A 153 10.13 16.39 -6.82
N ASN A 154 10.83 15.34 -7.24
CA ASN A 154 12.19 15.44 -7.78
C ASN A 154 12.25 16.31 -9.05
N TYR A 155 11.29 16.13 -9.96
CA TYR A 155 11.19 16.99 -11.14
C TYR A 155 11.06 18.47 -10.76
N ARG A 156 10.19 18.80 -9.80
CA ARG A 156 10.01 20.18 -9.32
C ARG A 156 11.29 20.76 -8.74
N ILE A 157 11.93 20.04 -7.80
CA ILE A 157 13.20 20.43 -7.17
C ILE A 157 14.25 20.74 -8.23
N HIS A 158 14.39 19.86 -9.23
CA HIS A 158 15.34 20.06 -10.32
C HIS A 158 15.00 21.27 -11.19
N THR A 159 13.74 21.42 -11.60
CA THR A 159 13.32 22.55 -12.43
C THR A 159 13.43 23.90 -11.71
N ASP A 160 13.20 23.92 -10.39
CA ASP A 160 13.33 25.11 -9.57
C ASP A 160 14.80 25.51 -9.41
N ALA A 161 15.70 24.54 -9.17
CA ALA A 161 17.13 24.81 -9.13
C ALA A 161 17.66 25.38 -10.47
N ILE A 162 17.20 24.86 -11.62
CA ILE A 162 17.51 25.44 -12.93
C ILE A 162 16.97 26.87 -13.02
N LYS A 163 15.71 27.08 -12.64
CA LYS A 163 15.05 28.38 -12.73
C LYS A 163 15.76 29.46 -11.93
N VAL A 164 16.16 29.14 -10.70
CA VAL A 164 16.76 30.10 -9.77
C VAL A 164 18.23 30.40 -10.13
N ASN A 165 18.99 29.39 -10.56
CA ASN A 165 20.45 29.51 -10.69
C ASN A 165 20.94 29.64 -12.13
N LEU A 166 20.19 29.15 -13.11
CA LEU A 166 20.66 29.04 -14.51
C LEU A 166 19.86 29.87 -15.51
N ILE A 167 18.68 30.38 -15.14
CA ILE A 167 17.81 31.16 -16.04
C ILE A 167 17.89 32.66 -15.67
N PRO A 168 18.52 33.50 -16.50
CA PRO A 168 18.45 34.95 -16.36
C PRO A 168 17.00 35.49 -16.46
N PRO A 169 16.61 36.49 -15.65
CA PRO A 169 15.26 37.06 -15.63
C PRO A 169 14.80 37.63 -16.98
N GLU A 170 15.73 38.05 -17.83
CA GLU A 170 15.46 38.74 -19.10
C GLU A 170 15.18 37.79 -20.28
N LEU A 171 15.28 36.47 -20.07
CA LEU A 171 15.10 35.49 -21.16
C LEU A 171 13.64 35.30 -21.55
N THR A 172 13.43 35.12 -22.86
CA THR A 172 12.13 34.74 -23.42
C THR A 172 11.78 33.28 -23.13
N PRO A 173 10.49 32.90 -23.10
CA PRO A 173 10.07 31.51 -22.89
C PRO A 173 10.74 30.50 -23.85
N GLN A 174 10.97 30.89 -25.10
CA GLN A 174 11.65 30.06 -26.09
C GLN A 174 13.12 29.81 -25.71
N GLN A 175 13.83 30.83 -25.25
CA GLN A 175 15.22 30.71 -24.78
C GLN A 175 15.30 29.89 -23.49
N THR A 176 14.36 30.09 -22.57
CA THR A 176 14.26 29.30 -21.34
C THR A 176 14.05 27.81 -21.62
N SER A 177 13.22 27.48 -22.62
CA SER A 177 13.01 26.09 -23.05
C SER A 177 14.28 25.40 -23.54
N VAL A 178 15.22 26.14 -24.14
CA VAL A 178 16.50 25.59 -24.60
C VAL A 178 17.38 25.22 -23.40
N ILE A 179 17.39 26.04 -22.35
CA ILE A 179 18.15 25.76 -21.12
C ILE A 179 17.59 24.51 -20.42
N TYR A 180 16.27 24.42 -20.25
CA TYR A 180 15.65 23.21 -19.69
C TYR A 180 15.94 21.96 -20.51
N ALA A 181 15.87 22.04 -21.84
CA ALA A 181 16.21 20.91 -22.71
C ALA A 181 17.68 20.50 -22.58
N SER A 182 18.59 21.48 -22.51
CA SER A 182 20.02 21.22 -22.32
C SER A 182 20.30 20.54 -20.97
N GLU A 183 19.66 20.98 -19.89
CA GLU A 183 19.83 20.38 -18.57
C GLU A 183 19.21 18.99 -18.46
N ALA A 184 18.10 18.74 -19.17
CA ALA A 184 17.55 17.40 -19.32
C ALA A 184 18.51 16.47 -20.08
N ASP A 185 19.21 16.99 -21.10
CA ASP A 185 20.21 16.23 -21.84
C ASP A 185 21.47 15.91 -21.02
N VAL A 186 21.83 16.71 -20.01
CA VAL A 186 22.90 16.33 -19.06
C VAL A 186 22.56 15.02 -18.36
N LEU A 187 21.32 14.88 -17.89
CA LEU A 187 20.86 13.66 -17.23
C LEU A 187 20.79 12.48 -18.21
N ASN A 188 20.30 12.71 -19.44
CA ASN A 188 20.25 11.68 -20.48
C ASN A 188 21.67 11.20 -20.87
N MET A 189 22.61 12.13 -21.01
CA MET A 189 24.01 11.82 -21.29
C MET A 189 24.67 11.07 -20.12
N ALA A 190 24.35 11.44 -18.88
CA ALA A 190 24.90 10.79 -17.70
C ALA A 190 24.47 9.32 -17.58
N LEU A 191 23.22 8.99 -17.95
CA LEU A 191 22.66 7.64 -17.81
C LEU A 191 22.74 6.81 -19.09
N PHE A 192 22.30 7.37 -20.22
CA PHE A 192 22.15 6.65 -21.49
C PHE A 192 23.29 6.90 -22.47
N GLY A 193 24.18 7.85 -22.17
CA GLY A 193 25.29 8.22 -23.06
C GLY A 193 24.86 8.91 -24.35
N MET A 194 23.62 9.40 -24.44
CA MET A 194 23.11 10.09 -25.62
C MET A 194 22.08 11.17 -25.28
N THR A 195 21.95 12.17 -26.14
CA THR A 195 20.94 13.22 -26.03
C THR A 195 19.57 12.77 -26.53
N ALA A 196 18.51 13.48 -26.16
CA ALA A 196 17.15 13.22 -26.64
C ALA A 196 17.03 13.36 -28.17
N LYS A 197 17.87 14.20 -28.80
CA LYS A 197 17.96 14.29 -30.26
C LYS A 197 18.62 13.05 -30.85
N GLN A 198 19.79 12.66 -30.35
CA GLN A 198 20.51 11.46 -30.84
C GLN A 198 19.66 10.19 -30.69
N TRP A 199 18.87 10.09 -29.62
CA TRP A 199 17.97 8.96 -29.42
C TRP A 199 16.84 8.93 -30.46
N ARG A 200 16.21 10.09 -30.76
CA ARG A 200 15.17 10.20 -31.80
C ARG A 200 15.73 9.86 -33.18
N ASP A 201 16.92 10.36 -33.50
CA ASP A 201 17.58 10.08 -34.79
C ASP A 201 17.88 8.57 -34.95
N LYS A 202 18.19 7.86 -33.85
CA LYS A 202 18.43 6.41 -33.83
C LYS A 202 17.15 5.55 -33.79
N ASN A 203 16.00 6.12 -33.42
CA ASN A 203 14.74 5.40 -33.26
C ASN A 203 13.59 6.12 -34.01
N PRO A 204 13.67 6.23 -35.35
CA PRO A 204 12.70 7.01 -36.16
C PRO A 204 11.28 6.43 -36.15
N ASP A 205 11.15 5.14 -35.85
CA ASP A 205 9.90 4.38 -35.79
C ASP A 205 9.23 4.40 -34.41
N LYS A 206 9.94 4.83 -33.37
CA LYS A 206 9.43 4.90 -31.99
C LYS A 206 8.80 6.24 -31.69
N LYS A 207 7.63 6.21 -31.06
CA LYS A 207 6.93 7.42 -30.58
C LYS A 207 7.31 7.72 -29.13
N GLY A 208 7.50 8.99 -28.78
CA GLY A 208 7.81 9.42 -27.41
C GLY A 208 9.27 9.86 -27.22
N ASN A 209 9.77 9.75 -26.00
CA ASN A 209 11.12 10.15 -25.57
C ASN A 209 11.91 8.95 -25.01
N ILE A 210 13.23 9.06 -24.91
CA ILE A 210 14.13 8.03 -24.37
C ILE A 210 13.67 7.48 -23.03
N ARG A 211 13.12 8.35 -22.16
CA ARG A 211 12.62 8.00 -20.83
C ARG A 211 11.41 7.06 -20.87
N ASP A 212 10.60 7.09 -21.94
CA ASP A 212 9.42 6.22 -22.09
C ASP A 212 9.81 4.76 -22.35
N TYR A 213 11.05 4.53 -22.77
CA TYR A 213 11.60 3.22 -23.10
C TYR A 213 12.67 2.76 -22.08
N ALA A 214 12.85 3.50 -20.99
CA ALA A 214 13.78 3.16 -19.93
C ALA A 214 13.20 2.09 -18.99
N SER A 215 14.07 1.23 -18.47
CA SER A 215 13.75 0.27 -17.42
C SER A 215 13.41 0.97 -16.10
N ILE A 216 12.78 0.21 -15.18
CA ILE A 216 12.45 0.72 -13.85
C ILE A 216 13.72 1.19 -13.10
N ASN A 217 14.83 0.45 -13.22
CA ASN A 217 16.09 0.81 -12.56
C ASN A 217 16.67 2.10 -13.14
N GLU A 218 16.63 2.27 -14.45
CA GLU A 218 17.05 3.51 -15.11
C GLU A 218 16.17 4.70 -14.69
N LEU A 219 14.86 4.52 -14.58
CA LEU A 219 13.95 5.57 -14.11
C LEU A 219 14.21 5.96 -12.64
N ILE A 220 14.53 4.99 -11.77
CA ILE A 220 14.91 5.24 -10.37
C ILE A 220 16.21 6.05 -10.32
N CYS A 221 17.23 5.60 -11.07
CA CYS A 221 18.52 6.27 -11.16
C CYS A 221 18.35 7.71 -11.66
N LEU A 222 17.55 7.90 -12.71
CA LEU A 222 17.24 9.21 -13.27
C LEU A 222 16.57 10.15 -12.27
N SER A 223 15.54 9.67 -11.55
CA SER A 223 14.83 10.44 -10.52
C SER A 223 15.76 10.88 -9.38
N ASN A 224 16.71 10.02 -8.99
CA ASN A 224 17.70 10.36 -7.98
C ASN A 224 18.73 11.38 -8.51
N MET A 225 19.19 11.20 -9.75
CA MET A 225 20.09 12.15 -10.39
C MET A 225 19.47 13.52 -10.59
N GLU A 226 18.15 13.65 -10.80
CA GLU A 226 17.46 14.94 -10.84
C GLU A 226 17.67 15.72 -9.53
N ASN A 227 17.51 15.03 -8.39
CA ASN A 227 17.73 15.62 -7.07
C ASN A 227 19.20 16.01 -6.85
N ILE A 228 20.14 15.10 -7.14
CA ILE A 228 21.57 15.37 -7.02
C ILE A 228 21.99 16.53 -7.91
N ASN A 229 21.49 16.57 -9.15
CA ASN A 229 21.83 17.63 -10.08
C ASN A 229 21.31 18.98 -9.60
N ALA A 230 20.13 19.04 -8.95
CA ALA A 230 19.63 20.25 -8.32
C ALA A 230 20.60 20.81 -7.28
N VAL A 231 21.09 19.95 -6.37
CA VAL A 231 22.09 20.33 -5.37
C VAL A 231 23.39 20.79 -6.02
N LEU A 232 23.89 20.08 -7.04
CA LEU A 232 25.11 20.49 -7.73
C LEU A 232 24.95 21.83 -8.49
N ILE A 233 23.74 22.17 -8.94
CA ILE A 233 23.42 23.47 -9.52
C ILE A 233 23.49 24.56 -8.45
N GLU A 234 22.90 24.32 -7.28
CA GLU A 234 22.91 25.24 -6.14
C GLU A 234 24.33 25.48 -5.61
N ASP A 235 25.17 24.44 -5.62
CA ASP A 235 26.61 24.52 -5.29
C ASP A 235 27.44 25.27 -6.36
N GLY A 236 26.83 25.71 -7.46
CA GLY A 236 27.47 26.49 -8.51
C GLY A 236 28.39 25.70 -9.43
N LEU A 237 28.28 24.36 -9.47
CA LEU A 237 29.11 23.55 -10.36
C LEU A 237 28.72 23.74 -11.82
N ASN A 238 29.74 23.84 -12.68
CA ASN A 238 29.50 23.97 -14.12
C ASN A 238 28.96 22.65 -14.71
N GLN A 239 28.26 22.77 -15.84
CA GLN A 239 27.56 21.65 -16.46
C GLN A 239 28.45 20.44 -16.78
N LYS A 240 29.71 20.68 -17.18
CA LYS A 240 30.68 19.64 -17.50
C LYS A 240 31.07 18.83 -16.27
N GLU A 241 31.35 19.49 -15.15
CA GLU A 241 31.67 18.84 -13.87
C GLU A 241 30.48 18.05 -13.35
N ARG A 242 29.27 18.63 -13.43
CA ARG A 242 28.03 17.95 -13.05
C ARG A 242 27.83 16.67 -13.84
N LEU A 243 27.97 16.72 -15.17
CA LEU A 243 27.84 15.54 -16.03
C LEU A 243 28.79 14.41 -15.62
N ILE A 244 30.06 14.71 -15.37
CA ILE A 244 31.06 13.69 -14.98
C ILE A 244 30.69 13.07 -13.62
N LYS A 245 30.28 13.90 -12.64
CA LYS A 245 29.86 13.39 -11.33
C LYS A 245 28.60 12.54 -11.43
N LEU A 246 27.58 13.02 -12.14
CA LEU A 246 26.32 12.32 -12.35
C LEU A 246 26.51 10.98 -13.06
N ASN A 247 27.38 10.91 -14.08
CA ASN A 247 27.66 9.64 -14.76
C ASN A 247 28.32 8.61 -13.84
N LYS A 248 29.30 9.03 -13.01
CA LYS A 248 29.91 8.13 -12.01
C LYS A 248 28.89 7.59 -11.02
N ILE A 249 27.99 8.46 -10.56
CA ILE A 249 26.90 8.10 -9.66
C ILE A 249 25.92 7.14 -10.35
N ALA A 250 25.56 7.42 -11.60
CA ALA A 250 24.66 6.58 -12.39
C ALA A 250 25.19 5.16 -12.55
N ILE A 251 26.47 5.02 -12.93
CA ILE A 251 27.14 3.72 -13.07
C ILE A 251 27.09 2.93 -11.76
N HIS A 252 27.41 3.60 -10.64
CA HIS A 252 27.40 2.94 -9.33
C HIS A 252 25.99 2.54 -8.87
N GLN A 253 24.98 3.37 -9.13
CA GLN A 253 23.60 3.05 -8.78
C GLN A 253 23.06 1.89 -9.63
N MET A 254 23.32 1.91 -10.93
CA MET A 254 22.89 0.84 -11.83
C MET A 254 23.53 -0.50 -11.47
N SER A 255 24.82 -0.52 -11.11
CA SER A 255 25.47 -1.78 -10.70
C SER A 255 24.80 -2.39 -9.45
N ILE A 256 24.42 -1.57 -8.47
CA ILE A 256 23.74 -2.04 -7.26
C ILE A 256 22.32 -2.55 -7.58
N LEU A 257 21.57 -1.82 -8.41
CA LEU A 257 20.19 -2.16 -8.75
C LEU A 257 20.09 -3.45 -9.60
N GLU A 258 21.06 -3.67 -10.50
CA GLU A 258 21.14 -4.89 -11.32
C GLU A 258 21.54 -6.12 -10.49
N GLU A 259 22.45 -5.96 -9.51
CA GLU A 259 22.81 -7.02 -8.58
C GLU A 259 21.63 -7.47 -7.70
N GLN A 260 20.80 -6.54 -7.24
CA GLN A 260 19.60 -6.87 -6.46
C GLN A 260 18.57 -7.65 -7.29
N THR A 261 18.39 -7.26 -8.55
CA THR A 261 17.45 -7.94 -9.47
C THR A 261 17.87 -9.40 -9.70
N THR A 262 19.18 -9.65 -9.79
CA THR A 262 19.75 -10.99 -9.98
C THR A 262 19.61 -11.88 -8.73
N LYS A 263 19.56 -11.30 -7.53
CA LYS A 263 19.34 -12.05 -6.28
C LYS A 263 17.88 -12.42 -6.03
N ILE A 264 16.93 -11.66 -6.58
CA ILE A 264 15.49 -11.92 -6.41
C ILE A 264 14.97 -12.99 -7.40
N LEU A 265 15.69 -13.23 -8.50
CA LEU A 265 15.33 -14.21 -9.55
C LEU A 265 15.98 -15.60 -9.37
N LYS A 266 16.62 -15.88 -8.22
CA LYS A 266 17.14 -17.21 -7.84
C LYS A 266 16.27 -17.82 -6.75
#